data_AF-A0AA43JRC3-F1
#
_entry.id   AF-A0AA43JRC3-F1
#
_cell.length_a   1.000
_cell.length_b   1.000
_cell.length_c   1.000
_cell.angle_alpha   90.00
_cell.angle_beta   90.00
_cell.angle_gamma   90.00
#
_symmetry.space_group_name_H-M   'P 1'
#
loop_
_entity.id
_entity.type
_entity.pdbx_description
1 polymer ?
#
loop_
_entity_poly.entity_id
_entity_poly.type
_entity_poly.pdbx_seq_one_letter_code
_entity_poly.pdbx_strand_id
1 'polypeptide(L)'
;MNTKIFHAVALTITLALAGASWADEKKVVILQVNDVYKTFPIMPENLGGFARLKTLVDTAKKNNSGAVFVLSGDFLSPSLVSRESKGESMVESLNLIGLDIASLGNHEFDYGLDALRMRINESGKEGQFPWLNSNAWVEGKLLPGTVESFVLDINGVKVGFFGILGPDTHPSSISKRTAKGGIILGGYEKNIYAIRNQRAGESHGVAQPGMELRPYSL
;
A
#
# COMPACT_ATOMS: atom_id res chain seq x y z
N MET A 1 -23.46 58.58 -23.19
CA MET A 1 -22.50 57.72 -22.47
C MET A 1 -22.05 56.61 -23.41
N ASN A 2 -20.75 56.46 -23.63
CA ASN A 2 -20.20 55.71 -24.78
C ASN A 2 -20.32 54.19 -24.54
N THR A 3 -21.11 53.47 -25.35
CA THR A 3 -21.40 52.03 -25.19
C THR A 3 -20.13 51.17 -25.23
N LYS A 4 -19.05 51.64 -25.86
CA LYS A 4 -17.74 50.99 -25.85
C LYS A 4 -17.10 50.93 -24.46
N ILE A 5 -17.36 51.92 -23.60
CA ILE A 5 -16.83 51.97 -22.23
C ILE A 5 -17.55 50.93 -21.34
N PHE A 6 -18.85 50.74 -21.53
CA PHE A 6 -19.63 49.72 -20.80
C PHE A 6 -19.18 48.29 -21.12
N HIS A 7 -18.93 47.98 -22.40
CA HIS A 7 -18.47 46.65 -22.80
C HIS A 7 -17.04 46.37 -22.31
N ALA A 8 -16.16 47.38 -22.34
CA ALA A 8 -14.81 47.25 -21.81
C ALA A 8 -14.80 46.99 -20.30
N VAL A 9 -15.59 47.75 -19.52
CA VAL A 9 -15.69 47.57 -18.06
C VAL A 9 -16.32 46.22 -17.71
N ALA A 10 -17.35 45.78 -18.44
CA ALA A 10 -17.97 44.48 -18.23
C ALA A 10 -16.97 43.33 -18.50
N LEU A 11 -16.17 43.40 -19.56
CA LEU A 11 -15.20 42.36 -19.92
C LEU A 11 -14.07 42.22 -18.87
N THR A 12 -13.61 43.34 -18.30
CA THR A 12 -12.57 43.32 -17.26
C THR A 12 -13.10 42.74 -15.93
N ILE A 13 -14.37 42.97 -15.61
CA ILE A 13 -15.02 42.38 -14.42
C ILE A 13 -15.20 40.86 -14.59
N THR A 14 -15.53 40.38 -15.80
CA THR A 14 -15.64 38.94 -16.07
C THR A 14 -14.28 38.23 -16.00
N LEU A 15 -13.19 38.86 -16.46
CA LEU A 15 -11.84 38.32 -16.32
C LEU A 15 -11.33 38.34 -14.86
N ALA A 16 -11.75 39.31 -14.06
CA ALA A 16 -11.41 39.36 -12.63
C ALA A 16 -12.21 38.37 -11.79
N LEU A 17 -13.43 38.00 -12.22
CA LEU A 17 -14.26 36.95 -11.61
C LEU A 17 -13.92 35.54 -12.09
N ALA A 18 -13.20 35.39 -13.21
CA ALA A 18 -12.45 34.20 -13.55
C ALA A 18 -11.18 34.14 -12.67
N GLY A 19 -11.36 34.24 -11.35
CA GLY A 19 -10.32 33.98 -10.37
C GLY A 19 -9.67 32.67 -10.75
N ALA A 20 -8.34 32.69 -10.85
CA ALA A 20 -7.54 31.50 -11.08
C ALA A 20 -8.08 30.39 -10.18
N SER A 21 -8.67 29.37 -10.79
CA SER A 21 -8.97 28.11 -10.13
C SER A 21 -7.61 27.49 -9.80
N TRP A 22 -7.00 27.92 -8.69
CA TRP A 22 -5.89 27.22 -8.09
C TRP A 22 -6.44 25.84 -7.73
N ALA A 23 -6.14 24.84 -8.54
CA ALA A 23 -6.46 23.47 -8.20
C ALA A 23 -5.72 23.16 -6.90
N ASP A 24 -6.45 22.92 -5.82
CA ASP A 24 -5.87 22.59 -4.53
C ASP A 24 -5.08 21.28 -4.69
N GLU A 25 -3.76 21.34 -4.50
CA GLU A 25 -2.88 20.20 -4.70
C GLU A 25 -3.13 19.18 -3.58
N LYS A 26 -3.74 18.05 -3.94
CA LYS A 26 -3.97 16.96 -2.99
C LYS A 26 -2.75 16.05 -2.92
N LYS A 27 -2.09 16.03 -1.77
CA LYS A 27 -0.93 15.19 -1.52
C LYS A 27 -1.36 13.82 -0.96
N VAL A 28 -0.86 12.76 -1.58
CA VAL A 28 -0.95 11.38 -1.07
C VAL A 28 0.46 10.91 -0.73
N VAL A 29 0.65 10.41 0.49
CA VAL A 29 1.94 9.90 0.96
C VAL A 29 1.76 8.45 1.40
N ILE A 30 2.54 7.57 0.78
CA ILE A 30 2.55 6.14 1.08
C ILE A 30 3.99 5.76 1.40
N LEU A 31 4.19 5.21 2.59
CA LEU A 31 5.42 4.57 2.99
C LEU A 31 5.25 3.08 2.77
N GLN A 32 6.14 2.48 1.98
CA GLN A 32 6.08 1.05 1.71
C GLN A 32 7.38 0.37 2.10
N VAL A 33 7.23 -0.80 2.72
CA VAL A 33 8.30 -1.80 2.86
C VAL A 33 7.80 -3.17 2.37
N ASN A 34 8.72 -4.07 2.08
CA ASN A 34 8.48 -5.46 1.70
C ASN A 34 9.68 -6.29 2.17
N ASP A 35 9.54 -7.62 2.23
CA ASP A 35 10.66 -8.54 2.50
C ASP A 35 11.40 -8.21 3.81
N VAL A 36 10.63 -8.10 4.88
CA VAL A 36 11.12 -7.62 6.18
C VAL A 36 11.55 -8.79 7.06
N TYR A 37 12.80 -9.22 6.87
CA TYR A 37 13.32 -10.42 7.55
C TYR A 37 14.14 -10.13 8.81
N LYS A 38 14.45 -8.88 9.10
CA LYS A 38 15.28 -8.48 10.26
C LYS A 38 14.65 -7.30 11.01
N THR A 39 14.45 -7.49 12.31
CA THR A 39 13.93 -6.45 13.21
C THR A 39 15.05 -5.55 13.76
N PHE A 40 16.27 -6.07 13.84
CA PHE A 40 17.45 -5.35 14.32
C PHE A 40 18.26 -4.72 13.18
N PRO A 41 19.02 -3.65 13.45
CA PRO A 41 19.94 -3.08 12.47
C PRO A 41 20.96 -4.11 11.96
N ILE A 42 21.28 -4.03 10.67
CA ILE A 42 22.35 -4.80 10.06
C ILE A 42 23.66 -4.09 10.40
N MET A 43 24.57 -4.83 11.02
CA MET A 43 25.90 -4.36 11.43
C MET A 43 26.97 -4.88 10.46
N PRO A 44 28.08 -4.14 10.27
CA PRO A 44 28.45 -2.89 10.95
C PRO A 44 27.84 -1.60 10.39
N GLU A 45 27.17 -1.64 9.24
CA GLU A 45 26.70 -0.46 8.50
C GLU A 45 25.54 0.27 9.20
N ASN A 46 24.99 -0.33 10.26
CA ASN A 46 23.87 0.18 11.06
C ASN A 46 22.65 0.51 10.17
N LEU A 47 22.30 -0.39 9.24
CA LEU A 47 21.20 -0.21 8.29
C LEU A 47 19.89 -0.85 8.78
N GLY A 48 18.76 -0.23 8.45
CA GLY A 48 17.43 -0.79 8.73
C GLY A 48 17.05 -0.82 10.21
N GLY A 49 16.28 -1.84 10.60
CA GLY A 49 15.81 -2.03 11.97
C GLY A 49 14.51 -1.30 12.33
N PHE A 50 13.72 -1.92 13.19
CA PHE A 50 12.34 -1.53 13.51
C PHE A 50 12.25 -0.22 14.27
N ALA A 51 13.18 0.06 15.18
CA ALA A 51 13.23 1.34 15.88
C ALA A 51 13.39 2.51 14.89
N ARG A 52 14.22 2.35 13.86
CA ARG A 52 14.43 3.38 12.84
C ARG A 52 13.22 3.48 11.90
N LEU A 53 12.66 2.34 11.51
CA LEU A 53 11.43 2.30 10.71
C LEU A 53 10.29 3.05 11.43
N LYS A 54 10.10 2.83 12.74
CA LYS A 54 9.12 3.57 13.55
C LYS A 54 9.35 5.07 13.51
N THR A 55 10.58 5.52 13.72
CA THR A 55 10.92 6.95 13.64
C THR A 55 10.57 7.54 12.27
N LEU A 56 10.83 6.81 11.18
CA LEU A 56 10.50 7.26 9.82
C LEU A 56 8.99 7.33 9.60
N VAL A 57 8.25 6.31 10.04
CA VAL A 57 6.77 6.27 9.95
C VAL A 57 6.16 7.41 10.75
N ASP A 58 6.59 7.62 12.00
CA ASP A 58 6.10 8.71 12.86
C ASP A 58 6.39 10.08 12.25
N THR A 59 7.62 10.27 11.73
CA THR A 59 8.00 11.53 11.09
C THR A 59 7.14 11.80 9.86
N ALA A 60 6.87 10.78 9.05
CA ALA A 60 6.05 10.94 7.86
C ALA A 60 4.58 11.20 8.18
N LYS A 61 4.01 10.49 9.18
CA LYS A 61 2.65 10.72 9.69
C LYS A 61 2.50 12.10 10.35
N LYS A 62 3.52 12.58 11.05
CA LYS A 62 3.56 13.94 11.62
C LYS A 62 3.61 15.02 10.54
N ASN A 63 4.42 14.82 9.50
CA ASN A 63 4.63 15.83 8.45
C ASN A 63 3.55 15.83 7.37
N ASN A 64 2.77 14.75 7.25
CA ASN A 64 1.73 14.62 6.23
C ASN A 64 0.50 13.96 6.85
N SER A 65 -0.54 14.75 7.11
CA SER A 65 -1.83 14.23 7.56
C SER A 65 -2.36 13.22 6.54
N GLY A 66 -2.63 12.00 7.00
CA GLY A 66 -3.10 10.90 6.16
C GLY A 66 -2.00 10.09 5.46
N ALA A 67 -0.72 10.23 5.83
CA ALA A 67 0.30 9.29 5.36
C ALA A 67 -0.04 7.86 5.79
N VAL A 68 0.09 6.92 4.85
CA VAL A 68 -0.25 5.50 5.06
C VAL A 68 1.03 4.67 5.00
N PHE A 69 1.25 3.84 6.01
CA PHE A 69 2.33 2.86 6.08
C PHE A 69 1.82 1.48 5.66
N VAL A 70 2.45 0.90 4.66
CA VAL A 70 2.02 -0.31 3.99
C VAL A 70 3.15 -1.34 3.91
N LEU A 71 2.82 -2.61 4.10
CA LEU A 71 3.75 -3.73 3.99
C LEU A 71 3.30 -4.70 2.90
N SER A 72 4.14 -4.89 1.88
CA SER A 72 3.84 -5.70 0.71
C SER A 72 4.36 -7.15 0.83
N GLY A 73 3.92 -7.87 1.86
CA GLY A 73 4.23 -9.28 2.09
C GLY A 73 5.65 -9.59 2.56
N ASP A 74 5.86 -10.88 2.83
CA ASP A 74 7.12 -11.51 3.22
C ASP A 74 7.74 -10.89 4.48
N PHE A 75 7.06 -11.08 5.60
CA PHE A 75 7.54 -10.62 6.91
C PHE A 75 7.38 -11.64 8.03
N LEU A 76 6.49 -12.63 7.91
CA LEU A 76 6.40 -13.67 8.94
C LEU A 76 7.63 -14.59 8.94
N SER A 77 8.17 -14.92 7.78
CA SER A 77 9.34 -15.80 7.62
C SER A 77 10.36 -15.14 6.67
N PRO A 78 11.67 -15.45 6.75
CA PRO A 78 12.34 -16.42 7.62
C PRO A 78 13.10 -15.80 8.80
N SER A 79 12.62 -14.67 9.34
CA SER A 79 13.31 -14.00 10.46
C SER A 79 13.53 -14.95 11.64
N LEU A 80 14.75 -14.96 12.22
CA LEU A 80 15.09 -15.83 13.34
C LEU A 80 14.18 -15.62 14.57
N VAL A 81 13.91 -14.35 14.92
CA VAL A 81 13.02 -14.01 16.04
C VAL A 81 11.59 -14.43 15.76
N SER A 82 11.19 -14.37 14.49
CA SER A 82 9.86 -14.76 14.06
C SER A 82 9.67 -16.27 14.01
N ARG A 83 10.74 -17.04 13.74
CA ARG A 83 10.69 -18.50 13.71
C ARG A 83 10.29 -19.10 15.05
N GLU A 84 10.85 -18.60 16.15
CA GLU A 84 10.54 -19.07 17.50
C GLU A 84 9.09 -18.73 17.91
N SER A 85 8.59 -17.56 17.52
CA SER A 85 7.24 -17.08 17.82
C SER A 85 6.19 -17.46 16.75
N LYS A 86 6.62 -18.14 15.68
CA LYS A 86 5.82 -18.42 14.48
C LYS A 86 5.12 -17.17 13.91
N GLY A 87 5.81 -16.04 13.84
CA GLY A 87 5.25 -14.79 13.28
C GLY A 87 4.68 -13.80 14.30
N GLU A 88 4.42 -14.21 15.55
CA GLU A 88 3.71 -13.38 16.53
C GLU A 88 4.47 -12.10 16.83
N SER A 89 5.78 -12.22 17.08
CA SER A 89 6.65 -11.09 17.39
C SER A 89 6.73 -10.07 16.24
N MET A 90 6.58 -10.52 14.99
CA MET A 90 6.54 -9.62 13.83
C MET A 90 5.23 -8.84 13.78
N VAL A 91 4.09 -9.53 13.99
CA VAL A 91 2.78 -8.88 14.03
C VAL A 91 2.72 -7.86 15.18
N GLU A 92 3.14 -8.24 16.38
CA GLU A 92 3.19 -7.35 17.54
C GLU A 92 4.07 -6.11 17.27
N SER A 93 5.24 -6.32 16.67
CA SER A 93 6.13 -5.21 16.34
C SER A 93 5.55 -4.28 15.27
N LEU A 94 4.91 -4.82 14.24
CA LEU A 94 4.30 -4.03 13.16
C LEU A 94 3.07 -3.25 13.63
N ASN A 95 2.32 -3.83 14.56
CA ASN A 95 1.29 -3.11 15.31
C ASN A 95 1.91 -1.90 16.03
N LEU A 96 2.95 -2.12 16.86
CA LEU A 96 3.62 -1.02 17.57
C LEU A 96 4.24 0.04 16.63
N ILE A 97 4.67 -0.37 15.43
CA ILE A 97 5.19 0.56 14.41
C ILE A 97 4.07 1.43 13.81
N GLY A 98 2.83 0.94 13.83
CA GLY A 98 1.66 1.61 13.25
C GLY A 98 1.49 1.29 11.78
N LEU A 99 1.64 0.01 11.41
CA LEU A 99 1.29 -0.49 10.08
C LEU A 99 -0.20 -0.28 9.82
N ASP A 100 -0.54 0.26 8.64
CA ASP A 100 -1.93 0.56 8.29
C ASP A 100 -2.54 -0.50 7.35
N ILE A 101 -1.72 -1.16 6.50
CA ILE A 101 -2.17 -2.19 5.54
C ILE A 101 -1.05 -3.20 5.32
N ALA A 102 -1.36 -4.50 5.35
CA ALA A 102 -0.45 -5.57 4.93
C ALA A 102 -1.02 -6.33 3.73
N SER A 103 -0.16 -6.88 2.86
CA SER A 103 -0.52 -7.92 1.90
C SER A 103 0.11 -9.24 2.28
N LEU A 104 -0.47 -10.35 1.82
CA LEU A 104 0.22 -11.64 1.82
C LEU A 104 1.38 -11.62 0.80
N GLY A 105 2.46 -12.29 1.16
CA GLY A 105 3.56 -12.79 0.33
C GLY A 105 3.69 -14.32 0.46
N ASN A 106 4.67 -14.89 -0.22
CA ASN A 106 4.87 -16.34 -0.27
C ASN A 106 5.33 -16.92 1.08
N HIS A 107 6.06 -16.15 1.88
CA HIS A 107 6.63 -16.59 3.16
C HIS A 107 5.62 -16.52 4.33
N GLU A 108 4.44 -15.95 4.12
CA GLU A 108 3.37 -15.96 5.13
C GLU A 108 2.84 -17.36 5.45
N PHE A 109 3.09 -18.34 4.58
CA PHE A 109 2.59 -19.72 4.71
C PHE A 109 3.61 -20.68 5.36
N ASP A 110 4.85 -20.26 5.59
CA ASP A 110 5.95 -21.15 5.99
C ASP A 110 5.73 -21.84 7.35
N TYR A 111 4.99 -21.20 8.26
CA TYR A 111 4.64 -21.78 9.56
C TYR A 111 3.32 -22.55 9.54
N GLY A 112 2.72 -22.72 8.36
CA GLY A 112 1.45 -23.40 8.17
C GLY A 112 0.23 -22.48 8.27
N LEU A 113 -0.88 -22.95 7.69
CA LEU A 113 -2.12 -22.18 7.56
C LEU A 113 -2.73 -21.80 8.92
N ASP A 114 -2.61 -22.66 9.93
CA ASP A 114 -3.15 -22.39 11.26
C ASP A 114 -2.40 -21.24 11.95
N ALA A 115 -1.06 -21.21 11.82
CA ALA A 115 -0.25 -20.11 12.32
C ALA A 115 -0.63 -18.80 11.59
N LEU A 116 -0.72 -18.82 10.27
CA LEU A 116 -1.15 -17.64 9.49
C LEU A 116 -2.53 -17.13 9.94
N ARG A 117 -3.51 -18.02 10.15
CA ARG A 117 -4.84 -17.64 10.65
C ARG A 117 -4.77 -17.01 12.05
N MET A 118 -3.92 -17.52 12.93
CA MET A 118 -3.69 -16.90 14.25
C MET A 118 -3.12 -15.49 14.10
N ARG A 119 -2.10 -15.30 13.25
CA ARG A 119 -1.48 -13.99 12.99
C ARG A 119 -2.46 -12.98 12.40
N ILE A 120 -3.28 -13.39 11.44
CA ILE A 120 -4.36 -12.57 10.87
C ILE A 120 -5.35 -12.17 11.98
N ASN A 121 -5.78 -13.13 12.81
CA ASN A 121 -6.70 -12.83 13.91
C ASN A 121 -6.10 -11.92 14.98
N GLU A 122 -4.81 -12.05 15.30
CA GLU A 122 -4.10 -11.21 16.27
C GLU A 122 -3.98 -9.76 15.80
N SER A 123 -3.67 -9.54 14.52
CA SER A 123 -3.72 -8.19 13.94
C SER A 123 -5.12 -7.55 14.03
N GLY A 124 -6.17 -8.38 14.12
CA GLY A 124 -7.56 -7.97 14.31
C GLY A 124 -8.00 -7.80 15.77
N LYS A 125 -7.33 -8.39 16.77
CA LYS A 125 -7.72 -8.27 18.19
C LYS A 125 -7.47 -6.89 18.77
N GLU A 126 -6.53 -6.13 18.20
CA GLU A 126 -6.33 -4.70 18.48
C GLU A 126 -6.60 -3.80 17.26
N GLY A 127 -7.06 -4.37 16.14
CA GLY A 127 -7.61 -3.64 14.99
C GLY A 127 -6.62 -2.77 14.23
N GLN A 128 -5.38 -3.19 14.02
CA GLN A 128 -4.34 -2.26 13.53
C GLN A 128 -4.17 -2.25 11.99
N PHE A 129 -4.30 -3.38 11.29
CA PHE A 129 -4.27 -3.37 9.81
C PHE A 129 -5.03 -4.54 9.14
N PRO A 130 -5.71 -4.30 8.00
CA PRO A 130 -6.26 -5.35 7.16
C PRO A 130 -5.16 -6.07 6.38
N TRP A 131 -5.39 -7.36 6.13
CA TRP A 131 -4.56 -8.19 5.26
C TRP A 131 -5.19 -8.31 3.88
N LEU A 132 -4.46 -7.89 2.85
CA LEU A 132 -4.91 -7.91 1.47
C LEU A 132 -4.51 -9.21 0.78
N ASN A 133 -5.45 -9.76 0.01
CA ASN A 133 -5.27 -10.97 -0.76
C ASN A 133 -6.39 -11.09 -1.80
N SER A 134 -6.04 -11.21 -3.08
CA SER A 134 -7.03 -11.38 -4.17
C SER A 134 -6.99 -12.78 -4.79
N ASN A 135 -5.99 -13.59 -4.44
CA ASN A 135 -5.68 -14.81 -5.20
C ASN A 135 -5.23 -16.04 -4.37
N ALA A 136 -5.21 -15.96 -3.04
CA ALA A 136 -5.07 -17.11 -2.14
C ALA A 136 -6.44 -17.65 -1.71
N TRP A 137 -6.69 -18.94 -1.98
CA TRP A 137 -7.97 -19.58 -1.72
C TRP A 137 -7.81 -20.81 -0.83
N VAL A 138 -8.76 -21.00 0.10
CA VAL A 138 -8.88 -22.19 0.94
C VAL A 138 -10.30 -22.72 0.80
N GLU A 139 -10.43 -23.98 0.38
CA GLU A 139 -11.75 -24.64 0.20
C GLU A 139 -12.71 -23.86 -0.70
N GLY A 140 -12.19 -23.29 -1.79
CA GLY A 140 -12.99 -22.54 -2.76
C GLY A 140 -13.46 -21.15 -2.29
N LYS A 141 -12.98 -20.68 -1.15
CA LYS A 141 -13.20 -19.31 -0.64
C LYS A 141 -11.88 -18.56 -0.54
N LEU A 142 -11.93 -17.22 -0.62
CA LEU A 142 -10.77 -16.38 -0.32
C LEU A 142 -10.29 -16.71 1.11
N LEU A 143 -8.96 -16.70 1.33
CA LEU A 143 -8.37 -17.02 2.63
C LEU A 143 -9.09 -16.25 3.77
N PRO A 144 -9.73 -16.95 4.73
CA PRO A 144 -10.49 -16.28 5.78
C PRO A 144 -9.66 -15.27 6.57
N GLY A 145 -10.25 -14.12 6.87
CA GLY A 145 -9.60 -13.01 7.58
C GLY A 145 -8.83 -12.05 6.67
N THR A 146 -8.73 -12.33 5.38
CA THR A 146 -8.18 -11.42 4.37
C THR A 146 -9.30 -10.71 3.58
N VAL A 147 -8.96 -9.57 2.97
CA VAL A 147 -9.86 -8.81 2.09
C VAL A 147 -9.24 -8.66 0.71
N GLU A 148 -10.06 -8.72 -0.34
CA GLU A 148 -9.59 -8.59 -1.73
C GLU A 148 -9.02 -7.19 -2.01
N SER A 149 -9.67 -6.17 -1.48
CA SER A 149 -9.21 -4.78 -1.60
C SER A 149 -9.61 -3.95 -0.39
N PHE A 150 -8.92 -2.84 -0.21
CA PHE A 150 -9.17 -1.86 0.84
C PHE A 150 -9.04 -0.45 0.28
N VAL A 151 -9.95 0.46 0.61
CA VAL A 151 -9.95 1.83 0.06
C VAL A 151 -9.83 2.82 1.20
N LEU A 152 -8.85 3.72 1.10
CA LEU A 152 -8.66 4.84 2.01
C LEU A 152 -8.99 6.16 1.31
N ASP A 153 -9.57 7.10 2.05
CA ASP A 153 -9.63 8.50 1.63
C ASP A 153 -8.44 9.24 2.24
N ILE A 154 -7.50 9.67 1.39
CA ILE A 154 -6.29 10.39 1.78
C ILE A 154 -6.41 11.81 1.23
N ASN A 155 -6.69 12.77 2.11
CA ASN A 155 -6.84 14.19 1.75
C ASN A 155 -7.86 14.43 0.62
N GLY A 156 -8.97 13.70 0.62
CA GLY A 156 -10.02 13.78 -0.39
C GLY A 156 -9.69 13.04 -1.68
N VAL A 157 -8.68 12.16 -1.68
CA VAL A 157 -8.34 11.24 -2.78
C VAL A 157 -8.64 9.81 -2.31
N LYS A 158 -9.54 9.13 -3.02
CA LYS A 158 -9.80 7.71 -2.78
C LYS A 158 -8.69 6.86 -3.39
N VAL A 159 -7.96 6.13 -2.56
CA VAL A 159 -6.86 5.25 -2.94
C VAL A 159 -7.26 3.82 -2.61
N GLY A 160 -7.35 2.97 -3.63
CA GLY A 160 -7.60 1.54 -3.48
C GLY A 160 -6.30 0.76 -3.43
N PHE A 161 -6.24 -0.22 -2.53
CA PHE A 161 -5.16 -1.17 -2.33
C PHE A 161 -5.70 -2.58 -2.54
N PHE A 162 -4.91 -3.47 -3.13
CA PHE A 162 -5.22 -4.90 -3.24
C PHE A 162 -3.95 -5.75 -3.18
N GLY A 163 -4.11 -7.00 -2.74
CA GLY A 163 -3.00 -7.94 -2.53
C GLY A 163 -2.91 -9.00 -3.62
N ILE A 164 -1.72 -9.27 -4.18
CA ILE A 164 -1.50 -10.38 -5.12
C ILE A 164 -0.29 -11.22 -4.71
N LEU A 165 -0.49 -12.52 -4.54
CA LEU A 165 0.60 -13.49 -4.39
C LEU A 165 1.22 -13.85 -5.74
N GLY A 166 2.55 -13.82 -5.80
CA GLY A 166 3.31 -14.29 -6.95
C GLY A 166 3.20 -15.81 -7.15
N PRO A 167 3.59 -16.31 -8.35
CA PRO A 167 3.45 -17.72 -8.73
C PRO A 167 4.30 -18.69 -7.90
N ASP A 168 5.31 -18.19 -7.18
CA ASP A 168 6.26 -18.98 -6.41
C ASP A 168 5.74 -19.37 -5.01
N THR A 169 4.51 -18.98 -4.65
CA THR A 169 3.85 -19.47 -3.43
C THR A 169 3.44 -20.93 -3.60
N HIS A 170 3.50 -21.74 -2.54
CA HIS A 170 3.23 -23.18 -2.62
C HIS A 170 1.91 -23.50 -3.39
N PRO A 171 1.95 -24.46 -4.34
CA PRO A 171 0.98 -24.58 -5.44
C PRO A 171 -0.45 -24.96 -5.05
N SER A 172 -0.73 -25.30 -3.79
CA SER A 172 -2.09 -25.65 -3.36
C SER A 172 -3.03 -24.45 -3.16
N SER A 173 -2.53 -23.22 -3.22
CA SER A 173 -3.28 -22.05 -2.73
C SER A 173 -3.51 -20.90 -3.73
N ILE A 174 -2.84 -20.87 -4.90
CA ILE A 174 -2.90 -19.72 -5.82
C ILE A 174 -3.88 -19.92 -6.99
N SER A 175 -4.79 -18.97 -7.18
CA SER A 175 -5.62 -18.81 -8.38
C SER A 175 -5.03 -17.76 -9.34
N LYS A 176 -5.15 -17.96 -10.67
CA LYS A 176 -4.59 -17.06 -11.71
C LYS A 176 -5.41 -15.76 -11.96
N ARG A 177 -6.12 -15.20 -10.98
CA ARG A 177 -6.92 -13.97 -11.21
C ARG A 177 -6.08 -12.71 -11.01
N THR A 178 -6.13 -11.81 -12.00
CA THR A 178 -5.51 -10.48 -11.95
C THR A 178 -6.53 -9.43 -11.52
N ALA A 179 -6.22 -8.62 -10.50
CA ALA A 179 -7.07 -7.52 -10.06
C ALA A 179 -7.02 -6.33 -11.03
N LYS A 180 -8.15 -5.62 -11.20
CA LYS A 180 -8.28 -4.46 -12.10
C LYS A 180 -8.27 -3.13 -11.32
N GLY A 181 -7.15 -2.40 -11.37
CA GLY A 181 -7.02 -1.01 -10.89
C GLY A 181 -6.84 -0.85 -9.37
N GLY A 182 -5.84 -0.06 -8.95
CA GLY A 182 -5.44 0.14 -7.54
C GLY A 182 -3.93 -0.07 -7.32
N ILE A 183 -3.47 0.20 -6.10
CA ILE A 183 -2.10 -0.07 -5.68
C ILE A 183 -1.95 -1.57 -5.43
N ILE A 184 -1.03 -2.19 -6.17
CA ILE A 184 -0.68 -3.60 -6.04
C ILE A 184 0.30 -3.74 -4.88
N LEU A 185 -0.08 -4.51 -3.88
CA LEU A 185 0.81 -5.00 -2.85
C LEU A 185 1.01 -6.49 -3.14
N GLY A 186 2.22 -6.95 -3.45
CA GLY A 186 2.41 -8.34 -3.83
C GLY A 186 3.86 -8.77 -3.98
N GLY A 187 4.15 -9.97 -3.47
CA GLY A 187 5.46 -10.63 -3.55
C GLY A 187 5.79 -11.12 -4.97
N TYR A 188 6.38 -10.23 -5.77
CA TYR A 188 7.43 -10.54 -6.74
C TYR A 188 8.22 -9.26 -6.98
N GLU A 189 9.43 -9.36 -7.52
CA GLU A 189 10.42 -8.28 -7.80
C GLU A 189 9.92 -7.03 -8.54
N LYS A 190 8.63 -6.92 -8.85
CA LYS A 190 8.00 -5.90 -9.67
C LYS A 190 6.72 -5.42 -8.99
N ASN A 191 6.87 -4.58 -7.97
CA ASN A 191 5.78 -3.73 -7.48
C ASN A 191 5.34 -2.79 -8.62
N ILE A 192 4.35 -3.20 -9.42
CA ILE A 192 3.74 -2.36 -10.45
C ILE A 192 2.61 -1.58 -9.76
N TYR A 193 2.82 -0.29 -9.53
CA TYR A 193 1.80 0.59 -8.96
C TYR A 193 0.85 1.08 -10.07
N ALA A 194 -0.46 0.93 -9.89
CA ALA A 194 -1.45 1.58 -10.75
C ALA A 194 -2.30 2.59 -9.94
N ILE A 195 -1.85 3.85 -9.89
CA ILE A 195 -2.68 4.96 -9.41
C ILE A 195 -3.59 5.38 -10.57
N ARG A 196 -4.91 5.19 -10.44
CA ARG A 196 -5.88 5.76 -11.37
C ARG A 196 -6.59 6.94 -10.70
N ASN A 197 -6.31 8.14 -11.17
CA ASN A 197 -7.05 9.32 -10.75
C ASN A 197 -8.42 9.31 -11.46
N GLN A 198 -9.52 9.24 -10.71
CA GLN A 198 -10.89 9.11 -11.26
C GLN A 198 -11.31 10.31 -12.13
N ARG A 199 -10.55 11.41 -12.17
CA ARG A 199 -10.91 12.61 -12.94
C ARG A 199 -10.36 12.70 -14.37
N ALA A 200 -9.44 11.84 -14.80
CA ALA A 200 -8.74 12.13 -16.06
C ALA A 200 -8.38 10.93 -16.95
N GLY A 201 -8.92 9.73 -16.76
CA GLY A 201 -8.71 8.62 -17.71
C GLY A 201 -7.24 8.17 -17.93
N GLU A 202 -6.28 8.77 -17.24
CA GLU A 202 -4.85 8.56 -17.42
C GLU A 202 -4.27 7.80 -16.22
N SER A 203 -3.56 6.71 -16.51
CA SER A 203 -2.76 5.94 -15.56
C SER A 203 -1.30 6.38 -15.68
N HIS A 204 -0.73 6.88 -14.58
CA HIS A 204 0.69 7.20 -14.51
C HIS A 204 1.37 6.16 -13.62
N GLY A 205 2.18 5.29 -14.22
CA GLY A 205 3.00 4.32 -13.50
C GLY A 205 4.33 4.95 -13.09
N VAL A 206 4.71 4.83 -11.82
CA VAL A 206 6.07 5.16 -11.36
C VAL A 206 6.76 3.84 -11.05
N ALA A 207 7.77 3.50 -11.86
CA ALA A 207 8.68 2.38 -11.60
C ALA A 207 9.96 2.91 -10.94
N GLN A 208 10.62 2.08 -10.12
CA GLN A 208 11.95 2.41 -9.57
C GLN A 208 12.96 2.68 -10.70
N PRO A 209 14.00 3.53 -10.47
CA PRO A 209 15.06 3.76 -11.44
C PRO A 209 15.75 2.44 -11.81
N GLY A 210 15.72 2.08 -13.10
CA GLY A 210 16.35 0.86 -13.63
C GLY A 210 15.39 -0.18 -14.24
N MET A 211 14.07 0.08 -14.26
CA MET A 211 13.10 -0.84 -14.88
C MET A 211 12.48 -0.29 -16.18
N GLU A 212 12.55 -1.08 -17.25
CA GLU A 212 11.86 -0.84 -18.52
C GLU A 212 10.38 -1.26 -18.39
N LEU A 213 9.46 -0.33 -18.59
CA LEU A 213 8.02 -0.62 -18.64
C LEU A 213 7.72 -1.45 -19.89
N ARG A 214 7.43 -2.75 -19.73
CA ARG A 214 6.89 -3.56 -20.83
C ARG A 214 5.37 -3.57 -20.75
N PRO A 215 4.65 -3.17 -21.82
CA PRO A 215 3.21 -3.28 -21.85
C PRO A 215 2.81 -4.76 -21.84
N TYR A 216 2.01 -5.16 -20.87
CA TYR A 216 1.24 -6.40 -20.95
C TYR A 216 -0.12 -6.05 -21.54
N SER A 217 -0.41 -6.64 -22.70
CA SER A 217 -1.73 -6.60 -23.33
C SER A 217 -2.71 -7.45 -22.50
N LEU A 218 -3.90 -6.88 -22.29
CA LEU A 218 -5.07 -7.50 -21.63
C LEU A 218 -5.54 -8.78 -22.30
#